data_AF-A0AAW3K5D4-F1
#
_entry.id   AF-A0AAW3K5D4-F1
#
_cell.length_a   1.000
_cell.length_b   1.000
_cell.length_c   1.000
_cell.angle_alpha   90.00
_cell.angle_beta   90.00
_cell.angle_gamma   90.00
#
_symmetry.space_group_name_H-M   'P 1'
#
loop_
_entity.id
_entity.type
_entity.pdbx_description
1 polymer ?
#
loop_
_entity_poly.entity_id
_entity_poly.type
_entity_poly.pdbx_seq_one_letter_code
_entity_poly.pdbx_strand_id
1 'polypeptide(L)'
;MLKKTLFILLSSTIFTVHATPDFLSYKNCSPLNLSDANFSLSSKDVFPEYSYITKNYNFLTLPISDQDQRYCLIINNKNKVIVDAIPTMLSGMCAGRWDKQKDLPIWEADVGGGRGAVVYMNYSTSQNLKKLKKSEKLEIDEIIKSINCQLPVYSKNDVLELNDSAFYLYKLGYYNESLNILNHVIKLDPSRAIAYLNIADIYVAQKNELLARKNYAIYYAEMKKLGLLSKVPNRIKKYL
;
A
#
# COMPACT_ATOMS: atom_id res chain seq x y z
N MET A 1 -24.39 -57.55 22.88
CA MET A 1 -23.91 -56.26 23.40
C MET A 1 -22.39 -56.23 23.33
N LEU A 2 -21.82 -55.40 22.46
CA LEU A 2 -20.57 -54.64 22.64
C LEU A 2 -20.28 -53.95 21.28
N LYS A 3 -20.60 -52.65 21.18
CA LYS A 3 -20.16 -51.82 20.04
C LYS A 3 -18.69 -51.49 20.27
N LYS A 4 -17.80 -51.96 19.38
CA LYS A 4 -16.40 -51.49 19.31
C LYS A 4 -16.40 -50.09 18.70
N THR A 5 -16.18 -49.08 19.52
CA THR A 5 -15.93 -47.71 19.06
C THR A 5 -14.48 -47.62 18.59
N LEU A 6 -14.27 -47.42 17.30
CA LEU A 6 -12.98 -47.17 16.69
C LEU A 6 -12.54 -45.74 17.01
N PHE A 7 -11.55 -45.56 17.87
CA PHE A 7 -10.92 -44.26 18.10
C PHE A 7 -9.94 -43.99 16.96
N ILE A 8 -10.35 -43.14 16.01
CA ILE A 8 -9.45 -42.57 15.01
C ILE A 8 -8.68 -41.45 15.72
N LEU A 9 -7.42 -41.71 16.06
CA LEU A 9 -6.46 -40.67 16.46
C LEU A 9 -6.17 -39.81 15.21
N LEU A 10 -6.90 -38.70 15.06
CA LEU A 10 -6.49 -37.61 14.19
C LEU A 10 -5.23 -36.98 14.81
N SER A 11 -4.06 -37.43 14.37
CA SER A 11 -2.83 -36.69 14.62
C SER A 11 -2.93 -35.36 13.88
N SER A 12 -3.30 -34.31 14.58
CA SER A 12 -3.16 -32.94 14.07
C SER A 12 -1.66 -32.67 13.97
N THR A 13 -1.06 -32.97 12.82
CA THR A 13 0.24 -32.42 12.46
C THR A 13 0.05 -30.92 12.36
N ILE A 14 0.36 -30.20 13.44
CA ILE A 14 0.52 -28.76 13.42
C ILE A 14 1.78 -28.54 12.59
N PHE A 15 1.62 -28.26 11.30
CA PHE A 15 2.72 -27.76 10.49
C PHE A 15 3.07 -26.39 11.04
N THR A 16 4.19 -26.29 11.76
CA THR A 16 4.81 -25.00 12.05
C THR A 16 5.31 -24.47 10.72
N VAL A 17 4.55 -23.54 10.16
CA VAL A 17 4.93 -22.85 8.93
C VAL A 17 5.89 -21.73 9.34
N HIS A 18 7.14 -21.81 8.89
CA HIS A 18 8.23 -20.92 9.30
C HIS A 18 8.32 -19.74 8.33
N ALA A 19 8.56 -18.54 8.86
CA ALA A 19 8.82 -17.40 8.01
C ALA A 19 10.18 -17.50 7.30
N THR A 20 10.21 -17.18 5.99
CA THR A 20 11.46 -17.10 5.24
C THR A 20 12.35 -16.01 5.81
N PRO A 21 13.70 -16.15 5.72
CA PRO A 21 14.65 -15.13 6.18
C PRO A 21 14.40 -13.73 5.60
N ASP A 22 13.74 -13.64 4.43
CA ASP A 22 13.37 -12.37 3.80
C ASP A 22 12.46 -11.52 4.69
N PHE A 23 11.55 -12.16 5.44
CA PHE A 23 10.70 -11.45 6.41
C PHE A 23 11.47 -11.03 7.67
N LEU A 24 12.49 -11.78 8.11
CA LEU A 24 13.38 -11.34 9.20
C LEU A 24 14.22 -10.11 8.81
N SER A 25 14.44 -9.92 7.51
CA SER A 25 15.05 -8.71 6.95
C SER A 25 14.06 -7.57 6.69
N TYR A 26 12.76 -7.77 7.03
CA TYR A 26 11.71 -6.78 6.81
C TYR A 26 12.07 -5.47 7.50
N LYS A 27 12.50 -4.50 6.69
CA LYS A 27 12.44 -3.08 7.01
C LYS A 27 11.06 -2.59 6.58
N ASN A 28 10.60 -1.41 7.03
CA ASN A 28 9.34 -0.71 6.66
C ASN A 28 9.05 -0.56 5.14
N CYS A 29 9.82 -1.24 4.31
CA CYS A 29 9.91 -1.24 2.87
C CYS A 29 10.27 -2.67 2.39
N SER A 30 9.38 -3.65 2.55
CA SER A 30 9.50 -4.93 1.82
C SER A 30 8.18 -5.21 1.09
N PRO A 31 8.14 -5.14 -0.24
CA PRO A 31 6.95 -5.43 -1.02
C PRO A 31 6.69 -6.94 -1.04
N LEU A 32 6.18 -7.47 0.06
CA LEU A 32 5.86 -8.90 0.19
C LEU A 32 4.39 -9.13 -0.13
N ASN A 33 4.15 -9.89 -1.20
CA ASN A 33 2.84 -10.46 -1.49
C ASN A 33 2.54 -11.54 -0.44
N LEU A 34 1.31 -11.58 0.06
CA LEU A 34 0.90 -12.57 1.06
C LEU A 34 0.98 -14.02 0.52
N SER A 35 0.95 -14.19 -0.80
CA SER A 35 1.10 -15.51 -1.44
C SER A 35 2.55 -16.01 -1.52
N ASP A 36 3.53 -15.11 -1.54
CA ASP A 36 4.97 -15.46 -1.49
C ASP A 36 5.42 -15.76 -0.04
N ALA A 37 4.58 -15.37 0.90
CA ALA A 37 4.70 -15.55 2.32
C ALA A 37 4.14 -16.92 2.73
N ASN A 38 4.98 -17.95 2.75
CA ASN A 38 4.65 -19.24 3.37
C ASN A 38 4.57 -19.07 4.90
N PHE A 39 3.52 -18.45 5.43
CA PHE A 39 3.35 -18.24 6.87
C PHE A 39 1.98 -18.69 7.39
N SER A 40 1.91 -19.08 8.66
CA SER A 40 0.64 -19.32 9.36
C SER A 40 0.18 -18.05 10.06
N LEU A 41 -0.84 -17.39 9.51
CA LEU A 41 -1.42 -16.19 10.11
C LEU A 41 -2.46 -16.56 11.17
N SER A 42 -2.45 -15.84 12.30
CA SER A 42 -3.42 -16.03 13.38
C SER A 42 -4.00 -14.69 13.84
N SER A 43 -5.27 -14.69 14.21
CA SER A 43 -5.91 -13.59 14.93
C SER A 43 -6.03 -13.85 16.44
N LYS A 44 -5.61 -15.03 16.92
CA LYS A 44 -5.74 -15.43 18.34
C LYS A 44 -4.97 -14.53 19.29
N ASP A 45 -3.96 -13.83 18.78
CA ASP A 45 -3.06 -12.95 19.53
C ASP A 45 -3.44 -11.46 19.39
N VAL A 46 -4.59 -11.15 18.78
CA VAL A 46 -5.13 -9.79 18.66
C VAL A 46 -6.33 -9.68 19.60
N PHE A 47 -6.24 -8.83 20.63
CA PHE A 47 -7.38 -8.65 21.52
C PHE A 47 -8.58 -8.03 20.76
N PRO A 48 -9.82 -8.44 21.07
CA PRO A 48 -11.00 -7.97 20.36
C PRO A 48 -11.14 -6.44 20.30
N GLU A 49 -10.78 -5.73 21.37
CA GLU A 49 -10.79 -4.26 21.47
C GLU A 49 -9.80 -3.56 20.52
N TYR A 50 -8.78 -4.28 20.04
CA TYR A 50 -7.80 -3.84 19.06
C TYR A 50 -8.04 -4.44 17.67
N SER A 51 -8.98 -5.38 17.55
CA SER A 51 -9.31 -6.06 16.30
C SER A 51 -10.19 -5.19 15.39
N TYR A 52 -9.61 -4.12 14.86
CA TYR A 52 -10.27 -3.32 13.83
C TYR A 52 -10.06 -3.95 12.45
N ILE A 53 -10.96 -4.84 12.07
CA ILE A 53 -11.11 -5.28 10.68
C ILE A 53 -11.87 -4.18 9.95
N THR A 54 -11.18 -3.45 9.07
CA THR A 54 -11.88 -2.58 8.13
C THR A 54 -12.17 -3.33 6.84
N LYS A 55 -13.02 -2.75 5.97
CA LYS A 55 -13.22 -3.31 4.63
C LYS A 55 -11.90 -3.43 3.85
N ASN A 56 -10.92 -2.57 4.14
CA ASN A 56 -9.70 -2.44 3.36
C ASN A 56 -8.49 -3.10 4.01
N TYR A 57 -8.46 -3.26 5.34
CA TYR A 57 -7.27 -3.70 6.07
C TYR A 57 -7.60 -4.68 7.20
N ASN A 58 -6.68 -5.64 7.41
CA ASN A 58 -6.69 -6.60 8.51
C ASN A 58 -5.41 -6.50 9.33
N PHE A 59 -5.54 -6.66 10.63
CA PHE A 59 -4.43 -6.92 11.53
C PHE A 59 -4.28 -8.43 11.73
N LEU A 60 -3.08 -8.96 11.53
CA LEU A 60 -2.75 -10.37 11.76
C LEU A 60 -1.43 -10.49 12.52
N THR A 61 -1.22 -11.63 13.18
CA THR A 61 0.07 -11.95 13.80
C THR A 61 0.82 -12.99 12.97
N LEU A 62 2.12 -12.78 12.86
CA LEU A 62 3.08 -13.72 12.29
C LEU A 62 3.93 -14.33 13.40
N PRO A 63 3.83 -15.64 13.67
CA PRO A 63 4.81 -16.31 14.49
C PRO A 63 6.10 -16.45 13.67
N ILE A 64 7.23 -15.89 14.15
CA ILE A 64 8.54 -16.29 13.64
C ILE A 64 9.11 -17.33 14.58
N SER A 65 9.55 -18.44 13.99
CA SER A 65 10.16 -19.59 14.67
C SER A 65 11.60 -19.34 15.12
N ASP A 66 12.22 -18.23 14.72
CA ASP A 66 13.58 -17.87 15.12
C ASP A 66 13.51 -16.92 16.33
N GLN A 67 14.07 -17.37 17.46
CA GLN A 67 14.23 -16.61 18.72
C GLN A 67 12.94 -16.12 19.43
N ASP A 68 11.82 -16.84 19.28
CA ASP A 68 10.52 -16.51 19.93
C ASP A 68 9.94 -15.12 19.56
N GLN A 69 10.48 -14.46 18.53
CA GLN A 69 10.00 -13.15 18.09
C GLN A 69 8.70 -13.30 17.31
N ARG A 70 7.70 -12.47 17.63
CA ARG A 70 6.45 -12.38 16.86
C ARG A 70 6.37 -11.03 16.18
N TYR A 71 5.66 -10.97 15.06
CA TYR A 71 5.44 -9.71 14.35
C TYR A 71 3.95 -9.45 14.21
N CYS A 72 3.56 -8.20 14.39
CA CYS A 72 2.22 -7.74 14.08
C CYS A 72 2.23 -7.20 12.65
N LEU A 73 1.31 -7.68 11.81
CA LEU A 73 1.18 -7.30 10.42
C LEU A 73 -0.08 -6.45 10.21
N ILE A 74 0.02 -5.41 9.38
CA ILE A 74 -1.16 -4.87 8.68
C ILE A 74 -1.12 -5.42 7.27
N ILE A 75 -2.26 -5.90 6.82
CA ILE A 75 -2.46 -6.40 5.47
C ILE A 75 -3.52 -5.57 4.79
N ASN A 76 -3.27 -5.18 3.54
CA ASN A 76 -4.32 -4.68 2.67
C ASN A 76 -5.10 -5.87 2.11
N ASN A 77 -6.39 -5.92 2.44
CA ASN A 77 -7.27 -7.03 2.14
C ASN A 77 -7.57 -7.20 0.65
N LYS A 78 -7.48 -6.09 -0.10
CA LYS A 78 -7.85 -6.01 -1.52
C LYS A 78 -6.78 -6.62 -2.41
N ASN A 79 -5.52 -6.30 -2.14
CA ASN A 79 -4.37 -6.77 -2.91
C ASN A 79 -3.60 -7.92 -2.22
N LYS A 80 -3.93 -8.24 -0.96
CA LYS A 80 -3.29 -9.31 -0.17
C LYS A 80 -1.79 -9.08 -0.02
N VAL A 81 -1.42 -7.91 0.47
CA VAL A 81 0.00 -7.53 0.66
C VAL A 81 0.21 -7.05 2.09
N ILE A 82 1.40 -7.31 2.64
CA ILE A 82 1.80 -6.77 3.93
C ILE A 82 2.15 -5.29 3.72
N VAL A 83 1.47 -4.41 4.44
CA VAL A 83 1.68 -2.95 4.32
C VAL A 83 2.55 -2.40 5.43
N ASP A 84 2.60 -3.11 6.56
CA ASP A 84 3.48 -2.82 7.68
C ASP A 84 3.72 -4.07 8.53
N ALA A 85 4.87 -4.14 9.19
CA ALA A 85 5.19 -5.18 10.17
C ALA A 85 6.06 -4.64 11.30
N ILE A 86 5.67 -4.93 12.54
CA ILE A 86 6.38 -4.47 13.74
C ILE A 86 6.73 -5.68 14.62
N PRO A 87 8.00 -5.81 15.07
CA PRO A 87 8.35 -6.84 16.03
C PRO A 87 7.67 -6.58 17.38
N THR A 88 7.14 -7.64 18.00
CA THR A 88 6.61 -7.62 19.36
C THR A 88 7.39 -8.62 20.23
N MET A 89 7.84 -8.14 21.39
CA MET A 89 8.58 -8.95 22.37
C MET A 89 7.67 -9.80 23.27
N LEU A 90 6.36 -9.50 23.28
CA LEU A 90 5.40 -10.17 24.16
C LEU A 90 4.41 -10.96 23.30
N SER A 91 4.40 -12.28 23.51
CA SER A 91 3.41 -13.18 22.92
C SER A 91 2.00 -12.68 23.23
N GLY A 92 1.18 -12.41 22.21
CA GLY A 92 -0.20 -11.99 22.38
C GLY A 92 -0.46 -10.48 22.48
N MET A 93 0.53 -9.61 22.24
CA MET A 93 0.39 -8.15 22.44
C MET A 93 0.29 -7.34 21.15
N CYS A 94 -0.27 -7.90 20.08
CA CYS A 94 -0.57 -7.09 18.91
C CYS A 94 -1.78 -6.19 19.20
N ALA A 95 -1.50 -4.91 19.48
CA ALA A 95 -2.50 -3.88 19.68
C ALA A 95 -2.38 -2.80 18.60
N GLY A 96 -3.53 -2.43 18.05
CA GLY A 96 -3.67 -1.38 17.07
C GLY A 96 -5.08 -0.82 17.17
N ARG A 97 -5.25 0.45 16.80
CA ARG A 97 -6.56 1.10 16.69
C ARG A 97 -6.74 1.67 15.30
N TRP A 98 -7.98 1.75 14.83
CA TRP A 98 -8.28 2.52 13.62
C TRP A 98 -8.54 3.98 13.98
N ASP A 99 -7.73 4.90 13.46
CA ASP A 99 -8.04 6.33 13.52
C ASP A 99 -9.17 6.64 12.54
N LYS A 100 -10.40 6.74 13.06
CA LYS A 100 -11.59 7.05 12.25
C LYS A 100 -11.52 8.43 11.58
N GLN A 101 -10.75 9.38 12.14
CA GLN A 101 -10.63 10.71 11.56
C GLN A 101 -9.64 10.74 10.41
N LYS A 102 -8.53 10.01 10.54
CA LYS A 102 -7.46 9.96 9.53
C LYS A 102 -7.60 8.80 8.54
N ASP A 103 -8.53 7.88 8.80
CA ASP A 103 -8.77 6.63 8.05
C ASP A 103 -7.51 5.79 7.87
N LEU A 104 -6.79 5.58 8.97
CA LEU A 104 -5.54 4.82 8.99
C LEU A 104 -5.40 4.00 10.29
N PRO A 105 -4.69 2.86 10.25
CA PRO A 105 -4.33 2.12 11.43
C PRO A 105 -3.25 2.87 12.20
N ILE A 106 -3.39 2.86 13.51
CA ILE A 106 -2.39 3.31 14.47
C ILE A 106 -1.96 2.07 15.23
N TRP A 107 -0.68 1.73 15.18
CA TRP A 107 -0.13 0.72 16.06
C TRP A 107 -0.03 1.26 17.47
N GLU A 108 -0.44 0.46 18.45
CA GLU A 108 -0.19 0.76 19.86
C GLU A 108 0.80 -0.29 20.35
N ALA A 109 2.09 0.06 20.37
CA ALA A 109 3.10 -0.80 20.97
C ALA A 109 3.16 -0.53 22.47
N ASP A 110 3.29 -1.59 23.27
CA ASP A 110 3.72 -1.47 24.67
C ASP A 110 5.25 -1.43 24.70
N VAL A 111 5.82 -0.23 24.71
CA VAL A 111 7.27 -0.05 24.77
C VAL A 111 7.62 0.21 26.23
N GLY A 112 7.88 -0.86 26.99
CA GLY A 112 8.37 -0.75 28.37
C GLY A 112 7.38 -0.12 29.36
N GLY A 113 6.08 -0.42 29.26
CA GLY A 113 5.05 0.07 30.20
C GLY A 113 4.41 1.40 29.80
N GLY A 114 4.63 1.85 28.56
CA GLY A 114 4.04 3.05 27.98
C GLY A 114 3.44 2.78 26.60
N ARG A 115 2.20 3.24 26.39
CA ARG A 115 1.47 3.14 25.11
C ARG A 115 2.02 4.12 24.09
N GLY A 116 2.74 3.64 23.09
CA GLY A 116 3.25 4.43 21.97
C GLY A 116 2.44 4.18 20.70
N ALA A 117 1.86 5.24 20.13
CA ALA A 117 1.17 5.18 18.84
C ALA A 117 2.19 5.32 17.69
N VAL A 118 2.35 4.29 16.85
CA VAL A 118 3.19 4.35 15.65
C VAL A 118 2.29 4.38 14.41
N VAL A 119 2.42 5.43 13.61
CA VAL A 119 1.63 5.63 12.39
C VAL A 119 2.54 5.44 11.18
N TYR A 120 2.64 4.21 10.68
CA TYR A 120 3.22 3.93 9.37
C TYR A 120 2.13 3.33 8.48
N MET A 121 1.29 4.19 7.87
CA MET A 121 0.40 3.73 6.81
C MET A 121 0.70 4.40 5.49
N ASN A 122 1.38 3.61 4.67
CA ASN A 122 1.99 4.00 3.40
C ASN A 122 1.06 3.82 2.18
N TYR A 123 -0.22 3.52 2.39
CA TYR A 123 -1.20 3.25 1.32
C TYR A 123 -2.20 4.38 1.05
N SER A 124 -2.20 5.45 1.85
CA SER A 124 -3.00 6.66 1.62
C SER A 124 -2.09 7.87 1.40
N THR A 125 -1.08 7.68 0.55
CA THR A 125 -0.01 8.66 0.34
C THR A 125 -0.52 9.92 -0.35
N SER A 126 -1.54 9.81 -1.19
CA SER A 126 -2.16 10.93 -1.91
C SER A 126 -2.74 11.96 -0.93
N GLN A 127 -3.44 11.51 0.14
CA GLN A 127 -4.02 12.41 1.14
C GLN A 127 -2.97 13.11 2.00
N ASN A 128 -1.84 12.43 2.25
CA ASN A 128 -0.71 13.03 2.96
C ASN A 128 -0.04 14.07 2.06
N LEU A 129 0.32 13.70 0.83
CA LEU A 129 0.93 14.60 -0.16
C LEU A 129 0.07 15.84 -0.44
N LYS A 130 -1.26 15.69 -0.46
CA LYS A 130 -2.22 16.80 -0.64
C LYS A 130 -2.06 17.91 0.40
N LYS A 131 -1.68 17.57 1.63
CA LYS A 131 -1.59 18.51 2.76
C LYS A 131 -0.22 19.19 2.86
N LEU A 132 0.80 18.61 2.22
CA LEU A 132 2.17 19.08 2.29
C LEU A 132 2.42 20.27 1.37
N LYS A 133 3.44 21.05 1.73
CA LYS A 133 4.02 22.14 0.97
C LYS A 133 5.37 21.70 0.42
N LYS A 134 5.81 22.34 -0.66
CA LYS A 134 7.10 22.05 -1.31
C LYS A 134 8.31 22.16 -0.36
N SER A 135 8.22 22.94 0.71
CA SER A 135 9.28 23.10 1.71
C SER A 135 9.46 21.88 2.63
N GLU A 136 8.44 21.04 2.79
CA GLU A 136 8.43 19.84 3.66
C GLU A 136 9.11 18.66 2.95
N LYS A 137 10.39 18.85 2.60
CA LYS A 137 11.14 17.90 1.75
C LYS A 137 11.31 16.54 2.38
N LEU A 138 11.61 16.48 3.68
CA LEU A 138 11.87 15.23 4.38
C LEU A 138 10.63 14.33 4.38
N GLU A 139 9.47 14.91 4.69
CA GLU A 139 8.18 14.23 4.71
C GLU A 139 7.78 13.73 3.32
N ILE A 140 8.05 14.53 2.28
CA ILE A 140 7.81 14.14 0.89
C ILE A 140 8.74 12.98 0.48
N ASP A 141 10.03 13.06 0.82
CA ASP A 141 11.01 12.02 0.49
C ASP A 141 10.68 10.70 1.18
N GLU A 142 10.21 10.73 2.43
CA GLU A 142 9.73 9.55 3.15
C GLU A 142 8.52 8.90 2.45
N ILE A 143 7.56 9.71 2.02
CA ILE A 143 6.40 9.22 1.27
C ILE A 143 6.83 8.63 -0.09
N ILE A 144 7.71 9.28 -0.83
CA ILE A 144 8.22 8.78 -2.11
C ILE A 144 8.94 7.45 -1.92
N LYS A 145 9.81 7.34 -0.92
CA LYS A 145 10.52 6.11 -0.58
C LYS A 145 9.54 4.98 -0.29
N SER A 146 8.50 5.28 0.49
CA SER A 146 7.40 4.37 0.78
C SER A 146 6.69 3.88 -0.49
N ILE A 147 6.24 4.80 -1.37
CA ILE A 147 5.53 4.45 -2.61
C ILE A 147 6.42 3.56 -3.48
N ASN A 148 7.66 4.01 -3.74
CA ASN A 148 8.62 3.30 -4.59
C ASN A 148 8.87 1.88 -4.10
N CYS A 149 8.90 1.70 -2.79
CA CYS A 149 9.08 0.40 -2.20
C CYS A 149 7.93 -0.55 -2.48
N GLN A 150 6.70 -0.04 -2.52
CA GLN A 150 5.48 -0.82 -2.68
C GLN A 150 5.08 -0.96 -4.16
N LEU A 151 5.72 -0.25 -5.09
CA LEU A 151 5.48 -0.38 -6.54
C LEU A 151 5.37 -1.83 -7.04
N PRO A 152 6.22 -2.79 -6.63
CA PRO A 152 6.11 -4.16 -7.14
C PRO A 152 4.81 -4.89 -6.76
N VAL A 153 4.15 -4.49 -5.68
CA VAL A 153 2.93 -5.15 -5.18
C VAL A 153 1.64 -4.36 -5.48
N TYR A 154 1.76 -3.13 -5.98
CA TYR A 154 0.60 -2.39 -6.45
C TYR A 154 -0.06 -3.06 -7.64
N SER A 155 -1.39 -2.97 -7.69
CA SER A 155 -2.22 -3.65 -8.68
C SER A 155 -3.15 -2.66 -9.39
N LYS A 156 -3.88 -3.13 -10.41
CA LYS A 156 -4.91 -2.32 -11.11
C LYS A 156 -5.90 -1.66 -10.15
N ASN A 157 -6.14 -2.27 -9.00
CA ASN A 157 -7.02 -1.79 -7.96
C ASN A 157 -6.53 -0.53 -7.23
N ASP A 158 -5.25 -0.20 -7.37
CA ASP A 158 -4.54 0.89 -6.67
C ASP A 158 -4.19 2.05 -7.61
N VAL A 159 -4.50 1.91 -8.91
CA VAL A 159 -4.25 2.90 -9.97
C VAL A 159 -4.77 4.29 -9.61
N LEU A 160 -5.92 4.38 -8.94
CA LEU A 160 -6.47 5.68 -8.53
C LEU A 160 -5.55 6.38 -7.51
N GLU A 161 -5.16 5.66 -6.46
CA GLU A 161 -4.30 6.19 -5.39
C GLU A 161 -2.91 6.56 -5.90
N LEU A 162 -2.33 5.73 -6.77
CA LEU A 162 -1.03 6.01 -7.40
C LEU A 162 -1.10 7.22 -8.34
N ASN A 163 -2.16 7.32 -9.15
CA ASN A 163 -2.37 8.46 -10.04
C ASN A 163 -2.50 9.77 -9.24
N ASP A 164 -3.24 9.74 -8.13
CA ASP A 164 -3.49 10.92 -7.29
C ASP A 164 -2.22 11.30 -6.49
N SER A 165 -1.48 10.33 -5.98
CA SER A 165 -0.17 10.55 -5.36
C SER A 165 0.80 11.22 -6.33
N ALA A 166 0.89 10.70 -7.57
CA ALA A 166 1.74 11.30 -8.59
C ALA A 166 1.29 12.71 -8.98
N PHE A 167 -0.02 12.97 -9.05
CA PHE A 167 -0.54 14.32 -9.28
C PHE A 167 -0.06 15.30 -8.20
N TYR A 168 -0.14 14.94 -6.92
CA TYR A 168 0.32 15.81 -5.84
C TYR A 168 1.84 16.01 -5.87
N LEU A 169 2.63 14.97 -6.17
CA LEU A 169 4.07 15.11 -6.37
C LEU A 169 4.41 16.08 -7.50
N TYR A 170 3.69 16.00 -8.63
CA TYR A 170 3.80 16.98 -9.71
C TYR A 170 3.50 18.40 -9.21
N LYS A 171 2.42 18.61 -8.45
CA LYS A 171 2.08 19.92 -7.88
C LYS A 171 3.15 20.47 -6.93
N LEU A 172 3.87 19.58 -6.25
CA LEU A 172 5.00 19.90 -5.37
C LEU A 172 6.32 20.11 -6.12
N GLY A 173 6.37 19.79 -7.42
CA GLY A 173 7.56 19.96 -8.28
C GLY A 173 8.46 18.73 -8.38
N TYR A 174 8.04 17.58 -7.86
CA TYR A 174 8.76 16.31 -7.92
C TYR A 174 8.40 15.57 -9.22
N TYR A 175 8.86 16.14 -10.34
CA TYR A 175 8.45 15.73 -11.68
C TYR A 175 8.93 14.32 -12.06
N ASN A 176 10.16 13.96 -11.69
CA ASN A 176 10.74 12.67 -12.08
C ASN A 176 10.09 11.52 -11.33
N GLU A 177 9.84 11.71 -10.04
CA GLU A 177 9.19 10.77 -9.14
C GLU A 177 7.72 10.59 -9.53
N SER A 178 7.04 11.69 -9.84
CA SER A 178 5.67 11.68 -10.39
C SER A 178 5.60 10.88 -11.70
N LEU A 179 6.53 11.11 -12.64
CA LEU A 179 6.61 10.34 -13.89
C LEU A 179 6.89 8.85 -13.64
N ASN A 180 7.78 8.51 -12.70
CA ASN A 180 8.05 7.11 -12.35
C ASN A 180 6.78 6.39 -11.91
N ILE A 181 6.00 7.01 -11.01
CA ILE A 181 4.73 6.45 -10.52
C ILE A 181 3.69 6.38 -11.65
N LEU A 182 3.55 7.42 -12.47
CA LEU A 182 2.58 7.41 -13.59
C LEU A 182 2.93 6.38 -14.66
N ASN A 183 4.22 6.14 -14.90
CA ASN A 183 4.67 5.06 -15.78
C ASN A 183 4.30 3.68 -15.23
N HIS A 184 4.27 3.51 -13.92
CA HIS A 184 3.75 2.30 -13.29
C HIS A 184 2.22 2.22 -13.41
N VAL A 185 1.49 3.34 -13.21
CA VAL A 185 0.04 3.42 -13.40
C VAL A 185 -0.39 2.95 -14.79
N ILE A 186 0.26 3.44 -15.85
CA ILE A 186 -0.10 3.05 -17.23
C ILE A 186 0.28 1.59 -17.56
N LYS A 187 1.21 0.97 -16.82
CA LYS A 187 1.48 -0.47 -16.93
C LYS A 187 0.33 -1.29 -16.31
N LEU A 188 -0.19 -0.84 -15.18
CA LEU A 188 -1.30 -1.50 -14.47
C LEU A 188 -2.66 -1.28 -15.15
N ASP A 189 -2.88 -0.09 -15.71
CA ASP A 189 -4.08 0.28 -16.44
C ASP A 189 -3.75 1.20 -17.63
N PRO A 190 -3.47 0.64 -18.81
CA PRO A 190 -3.22 1.41 -20.03
C PRO A 190 -4.39 2.27 -20.49
N SER A 191 -5.62 2.04 -19.97
CA SER A 191 -6.80 2.84 -20.32
C SER A 191 -7.02 4.03 -19.39
N ARG A 192 -6.12 4.25 -18.42
CA ARG A 192 -6.25 5.34 -17.45
C ARG A 192 -5.96 6.70 -18.10
N ALA A 193 -6.97 7.28 -18.75
CA ALA A 193 -6.87 8.57 -19.45
C ALA A 193 -6.20 9.68 -18.61
N ILE A 194 -6.61 9.82 -17.34
CA ILE A 194 -6.08 10.87 -16.45
C ILE A 194 -4.57 10.72 -16.18
N ALA A 195 -4.01 9.51 -16.25
CA ALA A 195 -2.57 9.32 -16.09
C ALA A 195 -1.81 9.99 -17.25
N TYR A 196 -2.29 9.82 -18.49
CA TYR A 196 -1.71 10.50 -19.66
C TYR A 196 -1.85 12.02 -19.59
N LEU A 197 -2.97 12.53 -19.07
CA LEU A 197 -3.13 13.96 -18.82
C LEU A 197 -2.06 14.48 -17.85
N ASN A 198 -1.83 13.77 -16.74
CA ASN A 198 -0.84 14.13 -15.74
C ASN A 198 0.59 14.05 -16.29
N ILE A 199 0.94 13.00 -17.04
CA ILE A 199 2.24 12.86 -17.72
C ILE A 199 2.46 14.04 -18.67
N ALA A 200 1.45 14.42 -19.46
CA ALA A 200 1.54 15.54 -20.37
C ALA A 200 1.76 16.87 -19.64
N ASP A 201 1.00 17.14 -18.56
CA ASP A 201 1.14 18.34 -17.73
C ASP A 201 2.55 18.43 -17.10
N ILE A 202 3.18 17.30 -16.75
CA ILE A 202 4.58 17.26 -16.29
C ILE A 202 5.54 17.64 -17.42
N TYR A 203 5.38 17.07 -18.62
CA TYR A 203 6.24 17.41 -19.75
C TYR A 203 6.11 18.86 -20.18
N VAL A 204 4.93 19.47 -20.06
CA VAL A 204 4.75 20.92 -20.21
C VAL A 204 5.59 21.68 -19.19
N ALA A 205 5.54 21.29 -17.91
CA ALA A 205 6.35 21.93 -16.87
C ALA A 205 7.86 21.78 -17.10
N GLN A 206 8.29 20.68 -17.73
CA GLN A 206 9.67 20.43 -18.14
C GLN A 206 10.04 21.06 -19.49
N LYS A 207 9.12 21.79 -20.14
CA LYS A 207 9.29 22.38 -21.48
C LYS A 207 9.58 21.35 -22.59
N ASN A 208 9.17 20.09 -22.40
CA ASN A 208 9.28 19.05 -23.40
C ASN A 208 7.98 18.93 -24.20
N GLU A 209 7.82 19.80 -25.20
CA GLU A 209 6.58 19.90 -25.97
C GLU A 209 6.25 18.63 -26.76
N LEU A 210 7.27 17.95 -27.30
CA LEU A 210 7.08 16.72 -28.08
C LEU A 210 6.40 15.63 -27.24
N LEU A 211 6.92 15.36 -26.04
CA LEU A 211 6.35 14.34 -25.16
C LEU A 211 5.02 14.79 -24.54
N ALA A 212 4.82 16.09 -24.32
CA ALA A 212 3.52 16.62 -23.88
C ALA A 212 2.44 16.37 -24.94
N ARG A 213 2.67 16.75 -26.20
CA ARG A 213 1.73 16.53 -27.32
C ARG A 213 1.39 15.06 -27.49
N LYS A 214 2.40 14.18 -27.45
CA LYS A 214 2.20 12.73 -27.52
C LYS A 214 1.22 12.23 -26.45
N ASN A 215 1.39 12.63 -25.19
CA ASN A 215 0.55 12.16 -24.10
C ASN A 215 -0.84 12.83 -24.09
N TYR A 216 -0.96 14.10 -24.45
CA TYR A 216 -2.27 14.74 -24.62
C TYR A 216 -3.09 14.09 -25.74
N ALA A 217 -2.46 13.67 -26.84
CA ALA A 217 -3.15 12.96 -27.92
C ALA A 217 -3.71 11.61 -27.43
N ILE A 218 -2.95 10.85 -26.64
CA ILE A 218 -3.42 9.60 -26.02
C ILE A 218 -4.58 9.88 -25.06
N TYR A 219 -4.43 10.86 -24.16
CA TYR A 219 -5.50 11.29 -23.26
C TYR A 219 -6.79 11.64 -24.03
N TYR A 220 -6.68 12.45 -25.08
CA TYR A 220 -7.83 12.85 -25.90
C TYR A 220 -8.50 11.64 -26.58
N ALA A 221 -7.71 10.71 -27.12
CA ALA A 221 -8.22 9.48 -27.71
C ALA A 221 -8.99 8.62 -26.69
N GLU A 222 -8.47 8.45 -25.47
CA GLU A 222 -9.17 7.73 -24.40
C GLU A 222 -10.45 8.44 -23.96
N MET A 223 -10.41 9.78 -23.81
CA MET A 223 -11.62 10.56 -23.48
C MET A 223 -12.68 10.47 -24.59
N LYS A 224 -12.27 10.41 -25.86
CA LYS A 224 -13.17 10.18 -27.00
C LYS A 224 -13.83 8.81 -26.92
N LYS A 225 -13.06 7.74 -26.68
CA LYS A 225 -13.58 6.37 -26.50
C LYS A 225 -14.61 6.29 -25.37
N LEU A 226 -14.37 7.02 -24.28
CA LEU A 226 -15.27 7.07 -23.12
C LEU A 226 -16.51 7.96 -23.33
N GLY A 227 -16.62 8.69 -24.45
CA GLY A 227 -17.70 9.65 -24.68
C GLY A 227 -17.61 10.90 -23.77
N LEU A 228 -16.43 11.21 -23.24
CA LEU A 228 -16.20 12.25 -22.24
C LEU A 228 -15.47 13.48 -22.81
N LEU A 229 -15.57 13.74 -24.12
CA LEU A 229 -14.92 14.90 -24.74
C LEU A 229 -15.31 16.25 -24.11
N SER A 230 -16.52 16.36 -23.55
CA SER A 230 -16.96 17.56 -22.81
C SER A 230 -16.16 17.83 -21.53
N LYS A 231 -15.47 16.81 -20.98
CA LYS A 231 -14.61 16.93 -19.80
C LYS A 231 -13.15 17.24 -20.15
N VAL A 232 -12.80 17.28 -21.44
CA VAL A 232 -11.43 17.60 -21.87
C VAL A 232 -11.13 19.07 -21.58
N PRO A 233 -10.07 19.41 -20.82
CA PRO A 233 -9.75 20.79 -20.50
C PRO A 233 -9.37 21.60 -21.74
N ASN A 234 -9.94 22.80 -21.91
CA ASN A 234 -9.61 23.68 -23.04
C ASN A 234 -8.11 23.97 -23.17
N ARG A 235 -7.36 23.98 -22.05
CA ARG A 235 -5.91 24.23 -22.03
C ARG A 235 -5.10 23.28 -22.91
N ILE A 236 -5.61 22.07 -23.18
CA ILE A 236 -4.87 21.07 -23.96
C ILE A 236 -5.00 21.27 -25.47
N LYS A 237 -5.98 22.05 -25.96
CA LYS A 237 -6.28 22.19 -27.39
C LYS A 237 -5.09 22.67 -28.23
N LYS A 238 -4.21 23.49 -27.66
CA LYS A 238 -3.00 23.96 -28.36
C LYS A 238 -1.94 22.87 -28.60
N TYR A 239 -2.08 21.72 -27.94
CA TYR A 239 -1.18 20.57 -28.04
C TYR A 239 -1.73 19.43 -28.90
N LEU A 240 -3.02 19.46 -29.24
CA LEU A 240 -3.66 18.52 -30.16
C LEU A 240 -3.53 19.04 -31.59
#